data_AF-A0A1F8N8N4-F1
#
_entry.id   AF-A0A1F8N8N4-F1
#
_cell.length_a   1.000
_cell.length_b   1.000
_cell.length_c   1.000
_cell.angle_alpha   90.00
_cell.angle_beta   90.00
_cell.angle_gamma   90.00
#
_symmetry.space_group_name_H-M   'P 1'
#
loop_
_entity.id
_entity.type
_entity.pdbx_description
1 polymer ?
#
loop_
_entity_poly.entity_id
_entity_poly.type
_entity_poly.pdbx_seq_one_letter_code
_entity_poly.pdbx_strand_id
1 'polypeptide(L)'
;MDEFGMNLEEVREVIDTAEVLVIRFAILEKRLLMDARFNEKEAPLLQLVPKASSVEERFRSLKQLRPHFALPDKIMSFTWPRHVETFRAAGLWQRIIERLGASGHSGLEEQAEVVFQELVREEKSEVLTAIRGGDNYQSLWERKEG
;
A
#
# COMPACT_ATOMS: atom_id res chain seq x y z
N MET A 1 15.02 11.31 -10.80
CA MET A 1 13.69 11.42 -10.18
C MET A 1 12.71 11.11 -11.28
N ASP A 2 11.98 10.01 -11.16
CA ASP A 2 11.18 9.49 -12.28
C ASP A 2 9.88 10.28 -12.44
N GLU A 3 9.11 9.98 -13.49
CA GLU A 3 7.81 10.59 -13.82
C GLU A 3 6.81 10.60 -12.63
N PHE A 4 7.01 9.70 -11.67
CA PHE A 4 6.16 9.51 -10.49
C PHE A 4 6.63 10.28 -9.25
N GLY A 5 7.72 11.05 -9.33
CA GLY A 5 8.25 11.83 -8.20
C GLY A 5 9.03 11.03 -7.16
N MET A 6 9.36 9.76 -7.46
CA MET A 6 10.21 8.88 -6.65
C MET A 6 11.16 8.09 -7.57
N ASN A 7 12.17 7.44 -7.00
CA ASN A 7 13.01 6.49 -7.72
C ASN A 7 12.33 5.12 -7.74
N LEU A 8 11.79 4.71 -8.90
CA LEU A 8 11.08 3.44 -9.04
C LEU A 8 11.97 2.23 -8.81
N GLU A 9 13.26 2.34 -9.11
CA GLU A 9 14.21 1.24 -8.91
C GLU A 9 14.42 0.98 -7.42
N GLU A 10 14.61 2.02 -6.62
CA GLU A 10 14.68 1.91 -5.15
C GLU A 10 13.37 1.34 -4.58
N VAL A 11 12.22 1.76 -5.10
CA VAL A 11 10.92 1.25 -4.64
C VAL A 11 10.78 -0.25 -4.97
N ARG A 12 11.23 -0.67 -6.15
CA ARG A 12 11.26 -2.10 -6.54
C ARG A 12 12.18 -2.90 -5.63
N GLU A 13 13.38 -2.41 -5.35
CA GLU A 13 14.32 -3.05 -4.44
C GLU A 13 13.71 -3.22 -3.03
N VAL A 14 13.01 -2.20 -2.53
CA VAL A 14 12.30 -2.30 -1.25
C VAL A 14 11.18 -3.33 -1.32
N ILE A 15 10.41 -3.37 -2.42
CA ILE A 15 9.37 -4.38 -2.65
C ILE A 15 9.97 -5.79 -2.74
N ASP A 16 11.24 -5.96 -3.13
CA ASP A 16 11.88 -7.28 -3.25
C ASP A 16 12.56 -7.76 -1.98
N THR A 17 13.03 -6.83 -1.16
CA THR A 17 13.89 -7.15 0.00
C THR A 17 13.15 -7.06 1.33
N ALA A 18 12.15 -6.20 1.47
CA ALA A 18 11.48 -5.98 2.75
C ALA A 18 10.68 -7.21 3.19
N GLU A 19 10.92 -7.75 4.38
CA GLU A 19 10.08 -8.83 4.91
C GLU A 19 8.65 -8.36 5.16
N VAL A 20 8.53 -7.15 5.74
CA VAL A 20 7.24 -6.49 5.99
C VAL A 20 7.31 -5.06 5.47
N LEU A 21 6.34 -4.71 4.64
CA LEU A 21 6.25 -3.44 3.94
C LEU A 21 4.86 -2.82 4.14
N VAL A 22 4.85 -1.54 4.48
CA VAL A 22 3.63 -0.73 4.57
C VAL A 22 3.68 0.37 3.52
N ILE A 23 2.76 0.32 2.56
CA ILE A 23 2.64 1.30 1.49
C ILE A 23 1.52 2.27 1.86
N ARG A 24 1.88 3.55 1.93
CA ARG A 24 0.92 4.65 2.13
C ARG A 24 0.58 5.25 0.77
N PHE A 25 -0.69 5.43 0.47
CA PHE A 25 -1.12 6.20 -0.70
C PHE A 25 -1.48 7.60 -0.23
N ALA A 26 -0.99 8.65 -0.90
CA ALA A 26 -1.20 10.04 -0.46
C ALA A 26 -2.68 10.45 -0.36
N ILE A 27 -3.55 9.77 -1.11
CA ILE A 27 -4.99 10.06 -1.21
C ILE A 27 -5.80 9.20 -0.22
N LEU A 28 -5.22 8.14 0.34
CA LEU A 28 -5.92 7.17 1.19
C LEU A 28 -5.53 7.31 2.65
N GLU A 29 -6.52 7.16 3.55
CA GLU A 29 -6.25 6.99 4.98
C GLU A 29 -5.81 5.55 5.33
N LYS A 30 -6.35 4.55 4.60
CA LYS A 30 -5.92 3.15 4.70
C LYS A 30 -4.54 2.94 4.10
N ARG A 31 -3.86 1.89 4.57
CA ARG A 31 -2.51 1.51 4.13
C ARG A 31 -2.52 0.10 3.59
N LEU A 32 -1.72 -0.15 2.55
CA LEU A 32 -1.49 -1.51 2.07
C LEU A 32 -0.35 -2.14 2.88
N LEU A 33 -0.65 -3.22 3.58
CA LEU A 33 0.31 -4.05 4.30
C LEU A 33 0.66 -5.26 3.44
N MET A 34 1.95 -5.45 3.22
CA MET A 34 2.53 -6.65 2.64
C MET A 34 3.44 -7.30 3.69
N ASP A 35 3.15 -8.53 4.07
CA ASP A 35 4.04 -9.40 4.85
C ASP A 35 4.44 -10.58 3.97
N ALA A 36 5.68 -10.56 3.49
CA ALA A 36 6.21 -11.58 2.59
C ALA A 36 6.61 -12.87 3.31
N ARG A 37 6.53 -12.92 4.65
CA ARG A 37 6.90 -14.11 5.44
C ARG A 37 5.81 -15.15 5.34
N PHE A 38 6.21 -16.41 5.10
CA PHE A 38 5.30 -17.54 5.00
C PHE A 38 5.91 -18.80 5.62
N ASN A 39 5.08 -19.79 5.88
CA ASN A 39 5.48 -21.13 6.31
C ASN A 39 4.48 -22.17 5.76
N GLU A 40 4.62 -23.45 6.13
CA GLU A 40 3.74 -24.54 5.64
C GLU A 40 2.24 -24.35 5.94
N LYS A 41 1.90 -23.54 6.95
CA LYS A 41 0.52 -23.33 7.44
C LYS A 41 -0.04 -21.97 7.09
N GLU A 42 0.82 -20.99 6.84
CA GLU A 42 0.43 -19.60 6.64
C GLU A 42 1.11 -19.01 5.40
N ALA A 43 0.27 -18.66 4.43
CA ALA A 43 0.66 -17.91 3.23
C ALA A 43 1.18 -16.51 3.58
N PRO A 44 1.89 -15.85 2.64
CA PRO A 44 2.15 -14.42 2.72
C PRO A 44 0.85 -13.63 2.86
N LEU A 45 0.94 -12.44 3.43
CA LEU A 45 -0.23 -11.60 3.69
C LEU A 45 -0.16 -10.32 2.87
N LEU A 46 -1.25 -10.01 2.16
CA LEU A 46 -1.48 -8.74 1.50
C LEU A 46 -2.88 -8.25 1.88
N GLN A 47 -2.98 -7.10 2.53
CA GLN A 47 -4.28 -6.56 2.96
C GLN A 47 -4.26 -5.06 3.22
N LEU A 48 -5.45 -4.44 3.27
CA LEU A 48 -5.60 -3.07 3.76
C LEU A 48 -5.74 -3.04 5.27
N VAL A 49 -4.96 -2.15 5.89
CA VAL A 49 -4.96 -1.92 7.33
C VAL A 49 -5.23 -0.47 7.64
N PRO A 50 -5.86 -0.18 8.80
CA PRO A 50 -6.01 1.19 9.26
C PRO A 50 -4.64 1.82 9.55
N LYS A 51 -4.64 3.16 9.60
CA LYS A 51 -3.48 3.94 10.01
C LYS A 51 -3.11 3.64 11.47
N ALA A 52 -1.96 3.01 11.67
CA ALA A 52 -1.28 3.00 12.96
C ALA A 52 -0.76 4.41 13.29
N SER A 53 -1.07 4.88 14.50
CA SER A 53 -0.71 6.17 15.08
C SER A 53 0.72 6.20 15.64
N SER A 54 1.29 5.04 15.97
CA SER A 54 2.68 4.92 16.42
C SER A 54 3.41 3.70 15.82
N VAL A 55 4.72 3.62 16.07
CA VAL A 55 5.55 2.47 15.68
C VAL A 55 5.14 1.24 16.48
N GLU A 56 4.96 1.37 17.80
CA GLU A 56 4.54 0.29 18.70
C GLU A 56 3.16 -0.26 18.31
N GLU A 57 2.22 0.62 17.95
CA GLU A 57 0.92 0.20 17.44
C GLU A 57 1.05 -0.58 16.14
N ARG A 58 1.94 -0.18 15.23
CA ARG A 58 2.20 -0.92 13.98
C ARG A 58 2.67 -2.35 14.25
N PHE A 59 3.63 -2.52 15.16
CA PHE A 59 4.11 -3.84 15.56
C PHE A 59 3.03 -4.65 16.27
N ARG A 60 2.23 -4.02 17.13
CA ARG A 60 1.10 -4.67 17.83
C ARG A 60 0.03 -5.15 16.86
N SER A 61 -0.41 -4.31 15.93
CA SER A 61 -1.39 -4.67 14.90
C SER A 61 -0.85 -5.79 14.02
N LEU A 62 0.42 -5.74 13.62
CA LEU A 62 1.05 -6.82 12.86
C LEU A 62 1.05 -8.13 13.66
N LYS A 63 1.37 -8.09 14.96
CA LYS A 63 1.37 -9.28 15.82
C LYS A 63 -0.02 -9.88 16.00
N GLN A 64 -1.06 -9.04 16.04
CA GLN A 64 -2.45 -9.50 16.08
C GLN A 64 -2.85 -10.19 14.76
N LEU A 65 -2.39 -9.68 13.62
CA LEU A 65 -2.64 -10.26 12.30
C LEU A 65 -1.82 -11.54 12.06
N ARG A 66 -0.60 -11.60 12.59
CA ARG A 66 0.36 -12.69 12.38
C ARG A 66 0.85 -13.26 13.72
N PRO A 67 -0.04 -13.86 14.53
CA PRO A 67 0.29 -14.29 15.89
C PRO A 67 1.37 -15.38 15.94
N HIS A 68 1.48 -16.24 14.92
CA HIS A 68 2.48 -17.31 14.87
C HIS A 68 3.85 -16.87 14.35
N PHE A 69 3.97 -15.66 13.80
CA PHE A 69 5.27 -15.11 13.39
C PHE A 69 5.89 -14.29 14.52
N ALA A 70 7.22 -14.32 14.63
CA ALA A 70 7.94 -13.37 15.47
C ALA A 70 7.70 -11.93 14.99
N LEU A 71 7.93 -10.94 15.85
CA LEU A 71 7.98 -9.55 15.39
C LEU A 71 9.14 -9.42 14.40
N PRO A 72 8.96 -8.77 13.24
CA PRO A 72 10.06 -8.54 12.31
C PRO A 72 11.07 -7.55 12.92
N ASP A 73 12.33 -7.63 12.49
CA ASP A 73 13.36 -6.68 12.93
C ASP A 73 13.07 -5.26 12.44
N LYS A 74 12.44 -5.14 11.26
CA LYS A 74 12.10 -3.87 10.63
C LYS A 74 10.80 -3.96 9.84
N ILE A 75 9.98 -2.92 9.95
CA ILE A 75 8.84 -2.70 9.05
C ILE A 75 9.18 -1.53 8.14
N MET A 76 9.40 -1.81 6.86
CA MET A 76 9.68 -0.77 5.88
C MET A 76 8.40 -0.03 5.50
N SER A 77 8.51 1.24 5.12
CA SER A 77 7.36 1.99 4.62
C SER A 77 7.77 3.10 3.68
N PHE A 78 7.03 3.26 2.59
CA PHE A 78 7.14 4.42 1.69
C PHE A 78 5.75 5.02 1.42
N THR A 79 5.73 6.21 0.84
CA THR A 79 4.50 6.90 0.44
C THR A 79 4.45 6.97 -1.08
N TRP A 80 3.44 6.34 -1.70
CA TRP A 80 3.14 6.51 -3.11
C TRP A 80 2.39 7.84 -3.33
N PRO A 81 2.93 8.78 -4.12
CA PRO A 81 2.39 10.13 -4.22
C PRO A 81 1.29 10.29 -5.29
N ARG A 82 0.92 9.21 -5.98
CA ARG A 82 -0.01 9.23 -7.12
C ARG A 82 -1.20 8.30 -6.86
N HIS A 83 -2.09 8.22 -7.85
CA HIS A 83 -3.27 7.39 -7.76
C HIS A 83 -2.96 5.89 -7.69
N VAL A 84 -3.86 5.10 -7.12
CA VAL A 84 -3.72 3.63 -7.03
C VAL A 84 -3.51 3.00 -8.41
N GLU A 85 -4.24 3.45 -9.43
CA GLU A 85 -4.10 2.92 -10.79
C GLU A 85 -2.69 3.14 -11.37
N THR A 86 -2.04 4.26 -11.04
CA THR A 86 -0.67 4.52 -11.48
C THR A 86 0.36 3.61 -10.81
N PHE A 87 0.05 3.08 -9.62
CA PHE A 87 0.87 2.08 -8.94
C PHE A 87 0.88 0.75 -9.71
N ARG A 88 -0.27 0.36 -10.29
CA ARG A 88 -0.38 -0.79 -11.18
C ARG A 88 0.31 -0.52 -12.51
N ALA A 89 0.08 0.65 -13.12
CA ALA A 89 0.71 1.03 -14.37
C ALA A 89 2.25 1.10 -14.29
N ALA A 90 2.81 1.49 -13.14
CA ALA A 90 4.25 1.48 -12.88
C ALA A 90 4.85 0.07 -12.71
N GLY A 91 4.02 -0.97 -12.72
CA GLY A 91 4.42 -2.37 -12.55
C GLY A 91 4.73 -2.78 -11.10
N LEU A 92 4.55 -1.88 -10.13
CA LEU A 92 4.87 -2.15 -8.73
C LEU A 92 3.89 -3.17 -8.11
N TRP A 93 2.61 -3.08 -8.49
CA TRP A 93 1.60 -4.06 -8.09
C TRP A 93 1.92 -5.46 -8.61
N GLN A 94 2.30 -5.57 -9.88
CA GLN A 94 2.66 -6.85 -10.50
C GLN A 94 3.88 -7.46 -9.81
N ARG A 95 4.88 -6.65 -9.47
CA ARG A 95 6.06 -7.09 -8.73
C ARG A 95 5.73 -7.65 -7.34
N ILE A 96 4.78 -7.04 -6.63
CA ILE A 96 4.26 -7.56 -5.35
C ILE A 96 3.66 -8.95 -5.56
N ILE A 97 2.79 -9.11 -6.56
CA ILE A 97 2.14 -10.40 -6.85
C ILE A 97 3.19 -11.46 -7.18
N GLU A 98 4.13 -11.15 -8.08
CA GLU A 98 5.21 -12.08 -8.46
C GLU A 98 6.03 -12.52 -7.26
N ARG A 99 6.41 -11.57 -6.39
CA ARG A 99 7.18 -11.86 -5.18
C ARG A 99 6.42 -12.78 -4.23
N LEU A 100 5.18 -12.42 -3.92
CA LEU A 100 4.38 -13.19 -2.97
C LEU A 100 4.01 -14.57 -3.58
N GLY A 101 3.78 -14.64 -4.89
CA GLY A 101 3.48 -15.86 -5.66
C GLY A 101 4.65 -16.84 -5.70
N ALA A 102 5.89 -16.36 -5.63
CA ALA A 102 7.08 -17.19 -5.51
C ALA A 102 7.09 -18.08 -4.23
N SER A 103 6.21 -17.81 -3.26
CA SER A 103 6.02 -18.67 -2.07
C SER A 103 5.36 -20.02 -2.36
N GLY A 104 4.76 -20.20 -3.54
CA GLY A 104 4.06 -21.44 -3.92
C GLY A 104 2.66 -21.61 -3.32
N HIS A 105 2.13 -20.62 -2.60
CA HIS A 105 0.79 -20.67 -2.03
C HIS A 105 -0.27 -20.32 -3.09
N SER A 106 -1.24 -21.23 -3.27
CA SER A 106 -2.37 -21.03 -4.19
C SER A 106 -3.37 -20.00 -3.67
N GLY A 107 -4.04 -19.28 -4.58
CA GLY A 107 -5.13 -18.34 -4.26
C GLY A 107 -4.68 -16.94 -3.86
N LEU A 108 -3.37 -16.70 -3.78
CA LEU A 108 -2.80 -15.40 -3.47
C LEU A 108 -3.10 -14.35 -4.56
N GLU A 109 -3.06 -14.73 -5.84
CA GLU A 109 -3.37 -13.81 -6.95
C GLU A 109 -4.81 -13.31 -6.88
N GLU A 110 -5.76 -14.21 -6.59
CA GLU A 110 -7.18 -13.86 -6.42
C GLU A 110 -7.37 -12.93 -5.21
N GLN A 111 -6.73 -13.24 -4.09
CA GLN A 111 -6.75 -12.38 -2.90
C GLN A 111 -6.14 -11.00 -3.18
N ALA A 112 -5.03 -10.96 -3.90
CA ALA A 112 -4.38 -9.72 -4.28
C ALA A 112 -5.32 -8.87 -5.15
N GLU A 113 -5.96 -9.44 -6.17
CA GLU A 113 -6.90 -8.69 -7.00
C GLU A 113 -8.08 -8.14 -6.18
N VAL A 114 -8.62 -8.89 -5.21
CA VAL A 114 -9.64 -8.38 -4.27
C VAL A 114 -9.13 -7.16 -3.49
N VAL A 115 -7.91 -7.23 -2.96
CA VAL A 115 -7.27 -6.11 -2.23
C VAL A 115 -7.05 -4.91 -3.14
N PHE A 116 -6.67 -5.13 -4.41
CA PHE A 116 -6.52 -4.05 -5.39
C PHE A 116 -7.85 -3.35 -5.67
N GLN A 117 -8.92 -4.13 -5.86
CA GLN A 117 -10.25 -3.57 -6.06
C GLN A 117 -10.75 -2.79 -4.83
N GLU A 118 -10.38 -3.23 -3.62
CA GLU A 118 -10.64 -2.46 -2.39
C GLU A 118 -9.88 -1.13 -2.42
N LEU A 119 -8.57 -1.12 -2.75
CA LEU A 119 -7.78 0.12 -2.87
C LEU A 119 -8.41 1.13 -3.83
N VAL A 120 -8.83 0.68 -5.01
CA VAL A 120 -9.44 1.54 -6.03
C VAL A 120 -10.79 2.08 -5.55
N ARG A 121 -11.57 1.26 -4.82
CA ARG A 121 -12.86 1.70 -4.24
C ARG A 121 -12.65 2.76 -3.16
N GLU A 122 -11.68 2.53 -2.26
CA GLU A 122 -11.34 3.48 -1.20
C GLU A 122 -10.87 4.82 -1.79
N GLU A 123 -10.04 4.79 -2.84
CA GLU A 123 -9.58 6.01 -3.51
C GLU A 123 -10.74 6.82 -4.08
N LYS A 124 -11.67 6.16 -4.75
CA LYS A 124 -12.88 6.81 -5.28
C LYS A 124 -13.73 7.40 -4.16
N SER A 125 -13.84 6.72 -3.03
CA SER A 125 -14.59 7.20 -1.86
C SER A 125 -13.94 8.45 -1.24
N GLU A 126 -12.62 8.46 -1.09
CA GLU A 126 -11.87 9.60 -0.55
C GLU A 126 -11.95 10.82 -1.48
N VAL A 127 -11.78 10.61 -2.79
CA VAL A 127 -11.93 11.69 -3.78
C VAL A 127 -13.34 12.28 -3.75
N LEU A 128 -14.38 11.44 -3.69
CA LEU A 128 -15.77 11.91 -3.59
C LEU A 128 -16.03 12.65 -2.28
N THR A 129 -15.44 12.21 -1.17
CA THR A 129 -15.56 12.88 0.14
C THR A 129 -14.87 14.23 0.13
N ALA A 130 -13.67 14.34 -0.45
CA ALA A 130 -12.97 15.60 -0.62
C ALA A 130 -13.75 16.60 -1.49
N ILE A 131 -14.45 16.12 -2.53
CA ILE A 131 -15.34 16.95 -3.37
C ILE A 131 -16.61 17.36 -2.61
N ARG A 132 -17.23 16.45 -1.85
CA ARG A 132 -18.51 16.68 -1.15
C ARG A 132 -18.37 17.43 0.19
N GLY A 133 -17.18 17.40 0.80
CA GLY A 133 -16.85 18.17 2.02
C GLY A 133 -16.43 19.62 1.74
N GLY A 134 -16.65 20.11 0.52
CA GLY A 134 -16.27 21.44 0.05
C GLY A 134 -17.18 22.57 0.53
N ASP A 135 -17.30 22.78 1.84
CA ASP A 135 -17.59 24.12 2.39
C ASP A 135 -16.29 24.85 2.80
N ASN A 136 -15.10 24.28 2.54
CA ASN A 136 -13.83 24.90 2.95
C ASN A 136 -12.59 24.65 2.06
N TYR A 137 -12.75 24.21 0.81
CA TYR A 137 -11.61 24.15 -0.13
C TYR A 137 -11.69 25.32 -1.12
N GLN A 138 -10.95 26.40 -0.80
CA GLN A 138 -10.66 27.45 -1.76
C GLN A 138 -9.86 26.85 -2.93
N SER A 139 -10.47 26.91 -4.11
CA SER A 139 -9.82 26.65 -5.38
C SER A 139 -8.72 27.68 -5.63
N LEU A 140 -7.48 27.35 -5.28
CA LEU A 140 -6.27 28.05 -5.72
C LEU A 140 -6.00 27.72 -7.20
N TRP A 141 -6.82 28.27 -8.10
CA TRP A 141 -6.44 28.46 -9.50
C TRP A 141 -7.08 29.75 -10.01
N GLU A 142 -6.59 30.90 -9.53
CA GLU A 142 -6.75 32.14 -10.26
C GLU A 142 -5.59 32.23 -11.26
N ARG A 143 -5.86 31.91 -12.53
CA ARG A 143 -4.99 32.32 -13.61
C ARG A 143 -4.98 33.85 -13.62
N LYS A 144 -3.84 34.47 -13.31
CA LYS A 144 -3.60 35.85 -13.73
C LYS A 144 -3.47 35.87 -15.25
N GLU A 145 -4.54 36.24 -15.95
CA GLU A 145 -4.40 36.84 -17.27
C GLU A 145 -4.04 38.33 -17.10
N GLY A 146 -3.22 38.81 -18.04
CA GLY A 146 -2.46 40.05 -17.98
C GLY A 146 -3.22 41.33 -18.29
#